data_AF-A0A540MP75-F1
#
_entry.id   AF-A0A540MP75-F1
#
_cell.length_a   1.000
_cell.length_b   1.000
_cell.length_c   1.000
_cell.angle_alpha   90.00
_cell.angle_beta   90.00
_cell.angle_gamma   90.00
#
_symmetry.space_group_name_H-M   'P 1'
#
loop_
_entity.id
_entity.type
_entity.pdbx_description
1 polymer ?
#
loop_
_entity_poly.entity_id
_entity_poly.type
_entity_poly.pdbx_seq_one_letter_code
_entity_poly.pdbx_strand_id
1 'polypeptide(L)'
;MEWRKCYLDVILVPLGFLITVSYHAWLWHKVRTDPRSTIIGINTSGRRFWVSAMMKDNEKKNILAVQTLRNTIMGSTLMATTSILLCSGLAAVISSTYSVKKPLNDAVYGAHGEFMVALKYVSLLTIFLFSFMCHSLSIRFINQVNILINSPQDPMSLVTPEYVSELLEKGYLLNTAGNRLFYAALPLVLWIFGPVLVFLCSVTMVPVLYNLDFVFSSSTEKRKMDIGNENRDEFV
;
A
#
# COMPACT_ATOMS: atom_id res chain seq x y z
N MET A 1 18.08 33.65 12.35
CA MET A 1 17.23 33.22 11.22
C MET A 1 16.48 31.90 11.51
N GLU A 2 16.13 31.61 12.78
CA GLU A 2 15.49 30.34 13.19
C GLU A 2 13.96 30.43 13.23
N TRP A 3 13.41 31.61 13.49
CA TRP A 3 11.97 31.90 13.51
C TRP A 3 11.23 31.53 12.21
N ARG A 4 11.88 31.69 11.05
CA ARG A 4 11.31 31.36 9.74
C ARG A 4 11.21 29.85 9.49
N LYS A 5 12.10 29.06 10.09
CA LYS A 5 12.05 27.58 10.05
C LYS A 5 10.97 27.03 10.98
N CYS A 6 10.78 27.64 12.16
CA CYS A 6 9.76 27.26 13.13
C CYS A 6 8.34 27.39 12.58
N TYR A 7 8.04 28.53 11.93
CA TYR A 7 6.73 28.75 11.31
C TYR A 7 6.47 27.79 10.14
N LEU A 8 7.53 27.45 9.39
CA LEU A 8 7.44 26.48 8.31
C LEU A 8 7.16 25.08 8.85
N ASP A 9 7.86 24.60 9.88
CA ASP A 9 7.64 23.27 10.44
C ASP A 9 6.26 23.17 11.13
N VAL A 10 5.82 24.20 11.86
CA VAL A 10 4.51 24.19 12.53
C VAL A 10 3.34 24.20 11.55
N ILE A 11 3.54 24.70 10.32
CA ILE A 11 2.49 24.75 9.29
C ILE A 11 2.62 23.59 8.31
N LEU A 12 3.80 23.33 7.73
CA LEU A 12 4.01 22.28 6.72
C LEU A 12 3.76 20.88 7.25
N VAL A 13 4.06 20.63 8.52
CA VAL A 13 3.95 19.29 9.11
C VAL A 13 2.51 18.86 9.27
N PRO A 14 1.64 19.63 9.96
CA PRO A 14 0.23 19.32 10.00
C PRO A 14 -0.40 19.41 8.62
N LEU A 15 0.04 20.30 7.72
CA LEU A 15 -0.44 20.30 6.32
C LEU A 15 -0.07 19.03 5.56
N GLY A 16 1.17 18.54 5.68
CA GLY A 16 1.63 17.32 5.04
C GLY A 16 0.90 16.08 5.56
N PHE A 17 0.68 16.02 6.87
CA PHE A 17 -0.19 15.01 7.49
C PHE A 17 -1.64 15.16 7.03
N LEU A 18 -2.21 16.38 7.01
CA LEU A 18 -3.56 16.64 6.53
C LEU A 18 -3.72 16.23 5.08
N ILE A 19 -2.78 16.56 4.20
CA ILE A 19 -2.81 16.17 2.79
C ILE A 19 -2.75 14.64 2.65
N THR A 20 -1.90 13.97 3.43
CA THR A 20 -1.78 12.51 3.39
C THR A 20 -3.04 11.82 3.92
N VAL A 21 -3.59 12.30 5.04
CA VAL A 21 -4.84 11.80 5.66
C VAL A 21 -6.04 12.10 4.77
N SER A 22 -6.13 13.30 4.20
CA SER A 22 -7.20 13.71 3.29
C SER A 22 -7.15 12.91 1.99
N TYR A 23 -5.95 12.66 1.44
CA TYR A 23 -5.78 11.81 0.26
C TYR A 23 -6.21 10.37 0.54
N HIS A 24 -5.79 9.79 1.68
CA HIS A 24 -6.19 8.42 2.04
C HIS A 24 -7.67 8.32 2.40
N ALA A 25 -8.25 9.34 3.05
CA ALA A 25 -9.68 9.40 3.35
C ALA A 25 -10.51 9.58 2.08
N TRP A 26 -10.07 10.42 1.14
CA TRP A 26 -10.70 10.61 -0.16
C TRP A 26 -10.58 9.36 -1.03
N LEU A 27 -9.41 8.70 -1.04
CA LEU A 27 -9.20 7.44 -1.74
C LEU A 27 -10.08 6.33 -1.15
N TRP A 28 -10.13 6.21 0.17
CA TRP A 28 -11.02 5.26 0.85
C TRP A 28 -12.48 5.54 0.52
N HIS A 29 -12.89 6.81 0.55
CA HIS A 29 -14.23 7.21 0.19
C HIS A 29 -14.55 6.83 -1.26
N LYS A 30 -13.66 7.14 -2.21
CA LYS A 30 -13.83 6.89 -3.65
C LYS A 30 -13.77 5.40 -4.02
N VAL A 31 -12.94 4.61 -3.33
CA VAL A 31 -12.92 3.14 -3.47
C VAL A 31 -14.21 2.52 -2.95
N ARG A 32 -14.84 3.10 -1.92
CA ARG A 32 -16.15 2.64 -1.41
C ARG A 32 -17.34 3.13 -2.24
N THR A 33 -17.30 4.35 -2.79
CA THR A 33 -18.44 4.92 -3.54
C THR A 33 -18.47 4.50 -5.00
N ASP A 34 -17.32 4.29 -5.65
CA ASP A 34 -17.28 3.84 -7.05
C ASP A 34 -16.22 2.76 -7.32
N PRO A 35 -16.50 1.50 -6.94
CA PRO A 35 -15.60 0.38 -7.19
C PRO A 35 -15.43 0.04 -8.69
N ARG A 36 -16.31 0.50 -9.60
CA ARG A 36 -16.20 0.18 -11.04
C ARG A 36 -15.29 1.14 -11.81
N SER A 37 -15.07 2.36 -11.29
CA SER A 37 -14.13 3.33 -11.87
C SER A 37 -12.68 3.16 -11.41
N THR A 38 -12.40 2.26 -10.46
CA THR A 38 -11.05 2.10 -9.86
C THR A 38 -10.40 0.78 -10.26
N ILE A 39 -9.07 0.79 -10.45
CA ILE A 39 -8.27 -0.42 -10.76
C ILE A 39 -8.51 -1.50 -9.70
N ILE A 40 -8.67 -1.08 -8.44
CA ILE A 40 -8.88 -1.97 -7.30
C ILE A 40 -10.15 -2.82 -7.49
N GLY A 41 -11.27 -2.24 -7.92
CA GLY A 41 -12.51 -3.01 -8.08
C GLY A 41 -12.54 -3.89 -9.33
N ILE A 42 -12.00 -3.41 -10.47
CA ILE A 42 -11.84 -4.24 -11.68
C ILE A 42 -10.95 -5.45 -11.38
N ASN A 43 -9.82 -5.23 -10.71
CA ASN A 43 -8.87 -6.28 -10.37
C ASN A 43 -9.43 -7.24 -9.31
N THR A 44 -10.32 -6.76 -8.43
CA THR A 44 -11.07 -7.59 -7.47
C THR A 44 -12.03 -8.52 -8.20
N SER A 45 -12.86 -7.99 -9.10
CA SER A 45 -13.74 -8.83 -9.93
C SER A 45 -12.94 -9.84 -10.77
N GLY A 46 -11.86 -9.39 -11.43
CA GLY A 46 -10.98 -10.27 -12.21
C GLY A 46 -10.39 -11.41 -11.39
N ARG A 47 -9.96 -11.15 -10.15
CA ARG A 47 -9.46 -12.18 -9.23
C ARG A 47 -10.55 -13.19 -8.83
N ARG A 48 -11.78 -12.75 -8.55
CA ARG A 48 -12.90 -13.68 -8.27
C ARG A 48 -13.15 -14.63 -9.42
N PHE A 49 -13.22 -14.10 -10.64
CA PHE A 49 -13.38 -14.93 -11.85
C PHE A 49 -12.19 -15.88 -12.04
N TRP A 50 -10.97 -15.39 -11.81
CA TRP A 50 -9.77 -16.20 -11.91
C TRP A 50 -9.77 -17.37 -10.92
N VAL A 51 -10.10 -17.13 -9.64
CA VAL A 51 -10.17 -18.20 -8.62
C VAL A 51 -11.18 -19.26 -9.01
N SER A 52 -12.39 -18.87 -9.40
CA SER A 52 -13.43 -19.80 -9.88
C SER A 52 -12.95 -20.62 -11.08
N ALA A 53 -12.28 -19.99 -12.05
CA ALA A 53 -11.75 -20.64 -13.24
C ALA A 53 -10.55 -21.57 -12.98
N MET A 54 -9.73 -21.29 -11.95
CA MET A 54 -8.64 -22.17 -11.53
C MET A 54 -9.15 -23.39 -10.78
N MET A 55 -10.14 -23.22 -9.88
CA MET A 55 -10.70 -24.31 -9.09
C MET A 55 -11.56 -25.26 -9.94
N LYS A 56 -12.24 -24.76 -10.98
CA LYS A 56 -13.03 -25.59 -11.91
C LYS A 56 -12.17 -26.53 -12.76
N ASP A 57 -11.01 -26.06 -13.24
CA ASP A 57 -10.10 -26.83 -14.09
C ASP A 57 -8.79 -27.17 -13.35
N ASN A 58 -8.89 -27.53 -12.06
CA ASN A 58 -7.74 -27.68 -11.17
C ASN A 58 -6.71 -28.68 -11.70
N GLU A 59 -7.13 -29.80 -12.31
CA GLU A 59 -6.22 -30.83 -12.84
C GLU A 59 -5.24 -30.32 -13.91
N LYS A 60 -5.63 -29.29 -14.67
CA LYS A 60 -4.81 -28.71 -15.75
C LYS A 60 -4.12 -27.41 -15.36
N LYS A 61 -4.68 -26.67 -14.39
CA LYS A 61 -4.26 -25.30 -14.05
C LYS A 61 -3.64 -25.16 -12.65
N ASN A 62 -3.59 -26.22 -11.86
CA ASN A 62 -2.96 -26.25 -10.53
C ASN A 62 -1.57 -25.61 -10.49
N ILE A 63 -0.68 -25.97 -11.42
CA ILE A 63 0.70 -25.45 -11.48
C ILE A 63 0.69 -23.95 -11.73
N LEU A 64 -0.12 -23.48 -12.68
CA LEU A 64 -0.24 -22.05 -13.00
C LEU A 64 -0.74 -21.25 -11.78
N ALA A 65 -1.76 -21.77 -11.09
CA ALA A 65 -2.32 -21.15 -9.90
C ALA A 65 -1.27 -21.04 -8.77
N VAL A 66 -0.58 -22.13 -8.46
CA VAL A 66 0.47 -22.18 -7.44
C VAL A 66 1.63 -21.24 -7.78
N GLN A 67 2.09 -21.26 -9.04
CA GLN A 67 3.19 -20.40 -9.48
C GLN A 67 2.82 -18.91 -9.40
N THR A 68 1.60 -18.55 -9.80
CA THR A 68 1.11 -17.17 -9.72
C THR A 68 1.08 -16.67 -8.26
N LEU A 69 0.58 -17.50 -7.34
CA LEU A 69 0.52 -17.16 -5.92
C LEU A 69 1.93 -17.08 -5.29
N ARG A 70 2.83 -18.01 -5.64
CA ARG A 70 4.22 -17.98 -5.17
C ARG A 70 4.98 -16.75 -5.65
N ASN A 71 4.78 -16.33 -6.90
CA ASN A 71 5.36 -15.09 -7.41
C ASN A 71 4.85 -13.86 -6.64
N THR A 72 3.56 -13.85 -6.32
CA THR A 72 2.95 -12.78 -5.50
C THR A 72 3.51 -12.76 -4.08
N ILE A 73 3.70 -13.93 -3.46
CA ILE A 73 4.33 -14.07 -2.14
C ILE A 73 5.75 -13.52 -2.19
N MET A 74 6.54 -13.86 -3.21
CA MET A 74 7.92 -13.37 -3.37
C MET A 74 7.97 -11.83 -3.36
N GLY A 75 7.10 -11.17 -4.13
CA GLY A 75 7.03 -9.70 -4.15
C GLY A 75 6.63 -9.10 -2.79
N SER A 76 5.68 -9.72 -2.10
CA SER A 76 5.27 -9.30 -0.75
C SER A 76 6.40 -9.49 0.28
N THR A 77 7.17 -10.58 0.17
CA THR A 77 8.31 -10.88 1.03
C THR A 77 9.44 -9.87 0.83
N LEU A 78 9.76 -9.50 -0.42
CA LEU A 78 10.75 -8.45 -0.70
C LEU A 78 10.39 -7.14 0.01
N MET A 79 9.14 -6.71 -0.11
CA MET A 79 8.65 -5.50 0.57
C MET A 79 8.71 -5.65 2.09
N ALA A 80 8.26 -6.79 2.65
CA ALA A 80 8.34 -7.06 4.09
C ALA A 80 9.78 -6.99 4.62
N THR A 81 10.72 -7.64 3.95
CA THR A 81 12.15 -7.64 4.34
C THR A 81 12.75 -6.23 4.26
N THR A 82 12.35 -5.44 3.27
CA THR A 82 12.77 -4.04 3.14
C THR A 82 12.22 -3.21 4.31
N SER A 83 10.93 -3.35 4.64
CA SER A 83 10.30 -2.64 5.76
C SER A 83 10.96 -2.94 7.11
N ILE A 84 11.24 -4.21 7.40
CA ILE A 84 11.86 -4.60 8.68
C ILE A 84 13.34 -4.20 8.75
N LEU A 85 14.05 -4.21 7.62
CA LEU A 85 15.44 -3.73 7.54
C LEU A 85 15.52 -2.23 7.83
N LEU A 86 14.64 -1.44 7.21
CA LEU A 86 14.56 0.01 7.48
C LEU A 86 14.16 0.29 8.93
N CYS A 87 13.19 -0.47 9.46
CA CYS A 87 12.81 -0.40 10.88
C CYS A 87 14.02 -0.66 11.79
N SER A 88 14.79 -1.71 11.53
CA SER A 88 15.97 -2.08 12.33
C SER A 88 17.07 -1.01 12.23
N GLY A 89 17.30 -0.47 11.04
CA GLY A 89 18.24 0.64 10.83
C GLY A 89 17.85 1.90 11.60
N LEU A 90 16.56 2.27 11.57
CA LEU A 90 16.05 3.41 12.35
C LEU A 90 16.17 3.16 13.85
N ALA A 91 15.82 1.97 14.32
CA ALA A 91 15.96 1.60 15.73
C ALA A 91 17.41 1.70 16.22
N ALA A 92 18.37 1.25 15.40
CA ALA A 92 19.80 1.36 15.70
C ALA A 92 20.26 2.83 15.77
N VAL A 93 19.81 3.68 14.84
CA VAL A 93 20.10 5.12 14.85
C VAL A 93 19.53 5.79 16.10
N ILE A 94 18.29 5.47 16.49
CA ILE A 94 17.68 5.96 17.74
C ILE A 94 18.52 5.52 18.94
N SER A 95 18.86 4.23 19.02
CA SER A 95 19.64 3.68 20.14
C SER A 95 21.01 4.36 20.27
N SER A 96 21.71 4.58 19.17
CA SER A 96 23.01 5.27 19.19
C SER A 96 22.89 6.76 19.54
N THR A 97 21.82 7.43 19.12
CA THR A 97 21.65 8.88 19.32
C THR A 97 21.24 9.22 20.75
N TYR A 98 20.43 8.39 21.39
CA TYR A 98 19.87 8.64 22.73
C TYR A 98 20.52 7.85 23.87
N SER A 99 21.59 7.07 23.60
CA SER A 99 22.31 6.31 24.65
C SER A 99 23.09 7.16 25.65
N VAL A 100 23.21 8.48 25.45
CA VAL A 100 23.83 9.38 26.44
C VAL A 100 22.74 9.96 27.33
N LYS A 101 22.54 9.31 28.48
CA LYS A 101 21.67 9.74 29.60
C LYS A 101 21.79 11.24 29.89
N LYS A 102 20.84 12.05 29.41
CA LYS A 102 20.48 13.31 30.07
C LYS A 102 19.10 13.14 30.70
N PRO A 103 18.92 13.48 31.99
CA PRO A 103 17.64 13.36 32.64
C PRO A 103 16.61 14.26 31.94
N LEU A 104 15.44 13.69 31.67
CA LEU A 104 14.23 14.33 31.12
C LEU A 104 13.62 15.38 32.08
N ASN A 105 14.42 16.23 32.72
CA ASN A 105 13.96 17.16 33.75
C ASN A 105 13.80 18.62 33.29
N ASP A 106 14.18 18.94 32.06
CA ASP A 106 13.90 20.25 31.42
C ASP A 106 12.74 20.14 30.41
N ALA A 107 11.83 19.18 30.62
CA ALA A 107 10.65 18.95 29.78
C ALA A 107 9.54 20.01 29.95
N VAL A 108 9.84 21.14 30.59
CA VAL A 108 8.95 22.29 30.70
C VAL A 108 9.64 23.44 29.96
N TYR A 109 9.09 23.81 28.81
CA TYR A 109 9.45 25.01 28.04
C TYR A 109 10.65 24.90 27.07
N GLY A 110 10.57 24.00 26.09
CA GLY A 110 11.58 23.92 25.03
C GLY A 110 11.19 23.04 23.85
N ALA A 111 10.07 23.33 23.20
CA ALA A 111 9.75 22.76 21.90
C ALA A 111 10.81 23.21 20.86
N HIS A 112 11.92 22.48 20.65
CA HIS A 112 12.58 22.51 19.33
C HIS A 112 13.66 21.48 18.95
N GLY A 113 14.17 20.62 19.83
CA GLY A 113 15.32 19.78 19.45
C GLY A 113 15.05 18.28 19.47
N GLU A 114 15.35 17.67 20.60
CA GLU A 114 15.51 16.22 20.74
C GLU A 114 14.16 15.49 20.79
N PHE A 115 13.16 16.02 21.50
CA PHE A 115 11.85 15.38 21.58
C PHE A 115 11.13 15.30 20.23
N MET A 116 11.19 16.37 19.43
CA MET A 116 10.57 16.41 18.11
C MET A 116 11.30 15.49 17.11
N VAL A 117 12.62 15.35 17.23
CA VAL A 117 13.41 14.40 16.45
C VAL A 117 13.12 12.95 16.88
N ALA A 118 13.00 12.68 18.18
CA ALA A 118 12.59 11.38 18.70
C ALA A 118 11.20 10.99 18.17
N LEU A 119 10.24 11.90 18.20
CA LEU A 119 8.90 11.67 17.63
C LEU A 119 8.93 11.37 16.12
N LYS A 120 9.79 12.05 15.35
CA LYS A 120 9.98 11.76 13.91
C LYS A 120 10.48 10.33 13.70
N TYR A 121 11.49 9.91 14.44
CA TYR A 121 12.05 8.56 14.31
C TYR A 121 11.10 7.47 14.81
N VAL A 122 10.39 7.69 15.91
CA VAL A 122 9.41 6.74 16.45
C VAL A 122 8.21 6.60 15.50
N SER A 123 7.70 7.70 14.95
CA SER A 123 6.61 7.64 13.97
C SER A 123 7.00 6.89 12.70
N LEU A 124 8.21 7.12 12.17
CA LEU A 124 8.78 6.34 11.06
C LEU A 124 8.88 4.85 11.40
N LEU A 125 9.39 4.52 12.60
CA LEU A 125 9.51 3.15 13.09
C LEU A 125 8.14 2.46 13.12
N THR A 126 7.13 3.12 13.68
CA THR A 126 5.76 2.59 13.77
C THR A 126 5.16 2.35 12.39
N ILE A 127 5.36 3.25 11.42
CA ILE A 127 4.84 3.09 10.06
C ILE A 127 5.50 1.91 9.34
N PHE A 128 6.83 1.77 9.43
CA PHE A 128 7.54 0.63 8.83
C PHE A 128 7.16 -0.70 9.49
N LEU A 129 6.99 -0.73 10.81
CA LEU A 129 6.48 -1.92 11.52
C LEU A 129 5.07 -2.29 11.06
N PHE A 130 4.18 -1.31 10.93
CA PHE A 130 2.81 -1.57 10.48
C PHE A 130 2.78 -2.04 9.01
N SER A 131 3.60 -1.45 8.13
CA SER A 131 3.81 -1.94 6.76
C SER A 131 4.31 -3.38 6.73
N PHE A 132 5.31 -3.73 7.56
CA PHE A 132 5.80 -5.10 7.71
C PHE A 132 4.69 -6.06 8.15
N MET A 133 3.89 -5.69 9.15
CA MET A 133 2.77 -6.50 9.63
C MET A 133 1.72 -6.72 8.54
N CYS A 134 1.39 -5.69 7.75
CA CYS A 134 0.48 -5.81 6.61
C CYS A 134 1.00 -6.78 5.54
N HIS A 135 2.28 -6.68 5.15
CA HIS A 135 2.87 -7.62 4.19
C HIS A 135 2.96 -9.04 4.74
N SER A 136 3.32 -9.21 6.01
CA SER A 136 3.35 -10.51 6.68
C SER A 136 1.97 -11.18 6.71
N LEU A 137 0.93 -10.41 7.04
CA LEU A 137 -0.45 -10.91 7.07
C LEU A 137 -0.99 -11.20 5.65
N SER A 138 -0.61 -10.40 4.65
CA SER A 138 -0.87 -10.69 3.23
C SER A 138 -0.29 -12.04 2.81
N ILE A 139 1.00 -12.28 3.12
CA ILE A 139 1.67 -13.56 2.81
C ILE A 139 0.93 -14.73 3.45
N ARG A 140 0.48 -14.59 4.71
CA ARG A 140 -0.30 -15.62 5.39
C ARG A 140 -1.60 -15.96 4.65
N PHE A 141 -2.38 -14.96 4.26
CA PHE A 141 -3.63 -15.19 3.51
C PHE A 141 -3.37 -15.81 2.13
N ILE A 142 -2.38 -15.30 1.39
CA ILE A 142 -2.04 -15.84 0.06
C ILE A 142 -1.52 -17.27 0.18
N ASN A 143 -0.77 -17.60 1.23
CA ASN A 143 -0.31 -18.96 1.48
C ASN A 143 -1.47 -19.91 1.83
N GLN A 144 -2.48 -19.44 2.58
CA GLN A 144 -3.71 -20.22 2.80
C GLN A 144 -4.44 -20.48 1.49
N VAL A 145 -4.59 -19.46 0.62
CA VAL A 145 -5.18 -19.62 -0.71
C VAL A 145 -4.39 -20.61 -1.56
N ASN A 146 -3.06 -20.59 -1.51
CA ASN A 146 -2.20 -21.50 -2.27
C ASN A 146 -2.47 -22.99 -1.94
N ILE A 147 -2.83 -23.29 -0.70
CA ILE A 147 -3.23 -24.64 -0.29
C ILE A 147 -4.68 -24.90 -0.72
N LEU A 148 -5.60 -23.97 -0.44
CA LEU A 148 -7.04 -24.16 -0.65
C LEU A 148 -7.45 -24.20 -2.13
N ILE A 149 -6.74 -23.49 -3.01
CA ILE A 149 -7.06 -23.42 -4.45
C ILE A 149 -6.93 -24.79 -5.15
N ASN A 150 -6.11 -25.69 -4.61
CA ASN A 150 -5.92 -27.03 -5.13
C ASN A 150 -6.75 -28.09 -4.38
N SER A 151 -7.59 -27.68 -3.43
CA SER A 151 -8.40 -28.62 -2.64
C SER A 151 -9.49 -29.26 -3.52
N PRO A 152 -9.72 -30.59 -3.42
CA PRO A 152 -10.77 -31.26 -4.16
C PRO A 152 -12.13 -30.65 -3.83
N GLN A 153 -12.92 -30.40 -4.87
CA GLN A 153 -14.25 -29.82 -4.74
C GLN A 153 -15.24 -30.92 -4.32
N ASP A 154 -15.48 -31.05 -3.03
CA ASP A 154 -16.56 -31.89 -2.48
C ASP A 154 -17.80 -31.01 -2.22
N PRO A 155 -19.01 -31.39 -2.69
CA PRO A 155 -20.25 -30.68 -2.41
C PRO A 155 -20.55 -30.43 -0.92
N MET A 156 -19.96 -31.22 -0.02
CA MET A 156 -20.09 -31.07 1.44
C MET A 156 -18.97 -30.21 2.07
N SER A 157 -17.98 -29.79 1.29
CA SER A 157 -16.84 -29.02 1.79
C SER A 157 -17.21 -27.56 2.04
N LEU A 158 -16.79 -27.02 3.18
CA LEU A 158 -16.86 -25.60 3.51
C LEU A 158 -15.95 -24.73 2.63
N VAL A 159 -15.08 -25.34 1.82
CA VAL A 159 -14.12 -24.64 0.95
C VAL A 159 -14.76 -24.35 -0.40
N THR A 160 -15.47 -23.23 -0.49
CA THR A 160 -16.08 -22.77 -1.74
C THR A 160 -15.14 -21.83 -2.52
N PRO A 161 -15.29 -21.70 -3.85
CA PRO A 161 -14.57 -20.72 -4.65
C PRO A 161 -14.75 -19.27 -4.16
N GLU A 162 -15.92 -18.95 -3.61
CA GLU A 162 -16.23 -17.64 -3.02
C GLU A 162 -15.38 -17.39 -1.77
N TYR A 163 -15.23 -18.39 -0.89
CA TYR A 163 -14.40 -18.30 0.30
C TYR A 163 -12.92 -18.09 -0.07
N VAL A 164 -12.40 -18.88 -1.02
CA VAL A 164 -11.01 -18.76 -1.49
C VAL A 164 -10.78 -17.38 -2.13
N SER A 165 -11.75 -16.86 -2.88
CA SER A 165 -11.71 -15.51 -3.46
C SER A 165 -11.68 -14.43 -2.39
N GLU A 166 -12.48 -14.55 -1.32
CA GLU A 166 -12.49 -13.60 -0.21
C GLU A 166 -11.15 -13.58 0.54
N LEU A 167 -10.54 -14.75 0.77
CA LEU A 167 -9.20 -14.82 1.36
C LEU A 167 -8.15 -14.16 0.46
N LEU A 168 -8.21 -14.40 -0.84
CA LEU A 168 -7.31 -13.80 -1.81
C LEU A 168 -7.46 -12.27 -1.81
N GLU A 169 -8.68 -11.77 -1.74
CA GLU A 169 -8.97 -10.34 -1.66
C GLU A 169 -8.41 -9.71 -0.39
N LYS A 170 -8.60 -10.34 0.78
CA LYS A 170 -8.02 -9.87 2.04
C LYS A 170 -6.50 -9.79 1.96
N GLY A 171 -5.85 -10.80 1.36
CA GLY A 171 -4.41 -10.80 1.12
C GLY A 171 -3.96 -9.62 0.25
N TYR A 172 -4.58 -9.44 -0.92
CA TYR A 172 -4.25 -8.34 -1.82
C TYR A 172 -4.56 -6.95 -1.25
N LEU A 173 -5.62 -6.82 -0.46
CA LEU A 173 -5.97 -5.58 0.24
C LEU A 173 -4.89 -5.21 1.26
N LEU A 174 -4.45 -6.17 2.07
CA LEU A 174 -3.36 -5.98 3.02
C LEU A 174 -2.04 -5.66 2.33
N ASN A 175 -1.74 -6.31 1.21
CA ASN A 175 -0.55 -5.99 0.41
C ASN A 175 -0.59 -4.55 -0.11
N THR A 176 -1.75 -4.11 -0.60
CA THR A 176 -1.95 -2.75 -1.08
C THR A 176 -1.81 -1.74 0.06
N ALA A 177 -2.41 -2.02 1.23
CA ALA A 177 -2.25 -1.20 2.41
C ALA A 177 -0.79 -1.11 2.86
N GLY A 178 -0.06 -2.23 2.87
CA GLY A 178 1.37 -2.30 3.20
C GLY A 178 2.23 -1.43 2.27
N ASN A 179 1.98 -1.51 0.96
CA ASN A 179 2.65 -0.66 -0.03
C ASN A 179 2.35 0.83 0.20
N ARG A 180 1.09 1.19 0.48
CA ARG A 180 0.70 2.59 0.72
C ARG A 180 1.37 3.16 1.97
N LEU A 181 1.43 2.38 3.05
CA LEU A 181 2.15 2.75 4.27
C LEU A 181 3.65 2.90 4.02
N PHE A 182 4.24 1.99 3.25
CA PHE A 182 5.65 2.05 2.86
C PHE A 182 5.96 3.33 2.07
N TYR A 183 5.11 3.67 1.11
CA TYR A 183 5.21 4.89 0.32
C TYR A 183 4.99 6.16 1.15
N ALA A 184 4.07 6.12 2.11
CA ALA A 184 3.85 7.23 3.05
C ALA A 184 5.05 7.46 3.99
N ALA A 185 5.89 6.44 4.22
CA ALA A 185 7.10 6.58 5.01
C ALA A 185 8.24 7.29 4.25
N LEU A 186 8.26 7.28 2.92
CA LEU A 186 9.34 7.88 2.11
C LEU A 186 9.49 9.40 2.31
N PRO A 187 8.41 10.23 2.29
CA PRO A 187 8.50 11.65 2.61
C PRO A 187 9.03 11.91 4.03
N LEU A 188 8.66 11.05 4.98
CA LEU A 188 9.08 11.16 6.38
C LEU A 188 10.58 10.84 6.55
N VAL A 189 11.12 9.88 5.79
CA VAL A 189 12.57 9.61 5.75
C VAL A 189 13.31 10.81 5.15
N LEU A 190 12.78 11.39 4.06
CA LEU A 190 13.37 12.58 3.43
C LEU A 190 13.31 13.83 4.33
N TRP A 191 12.37 13.89 5.27
CA TRP A 191 12.33 14.95 6.28
C TRP A 191 13.58 15.00 7.15
N ILE A 192 14.29 13.88 7.34
CA ILE A 192 15.55 13.87 8.09
C ILE A 192 16.58 14.82 7.43
N PHE A 193 16.56 14.97 6.10
CA PHE A 193 17.47 15.83 5.35
C PHE A 193 16.97 17.28 5.16
N GLY A 194 15.69 17.56 5.45
CA GLY A 194 15.14 18.91 5.48
C GLY A 194 13.69 19.03 4.97
N PRO A 195 12.97 20.10 5.34
CA PRO A 195 11.54 20.27 5.06
C PRO A 195 11.20 20.46 3.57
N VAL A 196 12.16 20.95 2.76
CA VAL A 196 11.97 21.15 1.31
C VAL A 196 11.79 19.82 0.57
N LEU A 197 12.53 18.78 0.98
CA LEU A 197 12.44 17.45 0.36
C LEU A 197 11.13 16.74 0.70
N VAL A 198 10.54 17.02 1.87
CA VAL A 198 9.22 16.53 2.27
C VAL A 198 8.14 17.06 1.33
N PHE A 199 8.14 18.37 1.09
CA PHE A 199 7.17 19.00 0.19
C PHE A 199 7.29 18.44 -1.23
N LEU A 200 8.52 18.33 -1.75
CA LEU A 200 8.76 17.78 -3.09
C LEU A 200 8.33 16.30 -3.19
N CYS A 201 8.59 15.49 -2.16
CA CYS A 201 8.19 14.09 -2.12
C CYS A 201 6.67 13.90 -2.00
N SER A 202 5.99 14.67 -1.15
CA SER A 202 4.53 14.65 -1.04
C SER A 202 3.85 15.11 -2.34
N VAL A 203 4.36 16.17 -2.98
CA VAL A 203 3.82 16.69 -4.26
C VAL A 203 4.04 15.70 -5.41
N THR A 204 5.11 14.92 -5.41
CA THR A 204 5.39 13.90 -6.43
C THR A 204 4.67 12.57 -6.17
N MET A 205 4.46 12.20 -4.89
CA MET A 205 3.70 11.00 -4.54
C MET A 205 2.23 11.10 -4.94
N VAL A 206 1.58 12.26 -4.78
CA VAL A 206 0.17 12.44 -5.12
C VAL A 206 -0.15 12.10 -6.59
N PRO A 207 0.54 12.63 -7.62
CA PRO A 207 0.29 12.27 -9.01
C PRO A 207 0.73 10.85 -9.35
N VAL A 208 1.76 10.30 -8.71
CA VAL A 208 2.15 8.88 -8.90
C VAL A 208 1.06 7.96 -8.36
N LEU A 209 0.59 8.20 -7.14
CA LEU A 209 -0.50 7.43 -6.52
C LEU A 209 -1.81 7.62 -7.29
N TYR A 210 -2.10 8.81 -7.80
CA TYR A 210 -3.25 9.08 -8.67
C TYR A 210 -3.21 8.29 -9.97
N ASN A 211 -2.06 8.26 -10.67
CA ASN A 211 -1.87 7.43 -11.86
C ASN A 211 -1.99 5.92 -11.56
N LEU A 212 -1.61 5.50 -10.35
CA LEU A 212 -1.64 4.10 -9.93
C LEU A 212 -3.03 3.66 -9.45
N ASP A 213 -3.86 4.59 -8.98
CA ASP A 213 -5.23 4.34 -8.51
C ASP A 213 -6.29 4.49 -9.61
N PHE A 214 -6.06 5.35 -10.60
CA PHE A 214 -6.98 5.61 -11.71
C PHE A 214 -6.44 5.08 -13.02
N VAL A 215 -7.21 4.20 -13.67
CA VAL A 215 -7.00 3.92 -15.09
C VAL A 215 -7.26 5.24 -15.82
N PHE A 216 -6.22 5.84 -16.41
CA PHE A 216 -6.45 6.89 -17.40
C PHE A 216 -7.44 6.33 -18.42
N SER A 217 -8.60 6.98 -18.55
CA SER A 217 -9.75 6.66 -19.41
C SER A 217 -9.42 6.58 -20.92
N SER A 218 -8.15 6.40 -21.28
CA SER A 218 -7.67 6.13 -22.63
C SER A 218 -8.21 4.81 -23.21
N SER A 219 -8.57 3.82 -22.38
CA SER A 219 -9.17 2.57 -22.85
C SER A 219 -10.66 2.69 -23.15
N THR A 220 -11.38 3.59 -22.46
CA THR A 220 -12.79 3.89 -22.75
C THR A 220 -12.91 4.74 -24.02
N GLU A 221 -11.96 5.65 -24.27
CA GLU A 221 -11.91 6.40 -25.55
C GLU A 221 -11.48 5.51 -26.72
N LYS A 222 -10.45 4.66 -26.56
CA LYS A 222 -10.06 3.69 -27.61
C LYS A 222 -11.19 2.70 -27.94
N ARG A 223 -11.89 2.16 -26.93
CA ARG A 223 -13.02 1.25 -27.16
C ARG A 223 -14.22 1.95 -27.82
N LYS A 224 -14.46 3.24 -27.53
CA LYS A 224 -15.48 4.04 -28.24
C LYS A 224 -15.08 4.36 -29.68
N MET A 225 -13.78 4.57 -29.95
CA MET A 225 -13.26 4.77 -31.31
C MET A 225 -13.33 3.48 -32.13
N ASP A 226 -12.95 2.32 -31.58
CA ASP A 226 -12.99 1.04 -32.29
C ASP A 226 -14.42 0.63 -32.64
N ILE A 227 -15.38 0.72 -31.70
CA ILE A 227 -16.80 0.43 -31.97
C ILE A 227 -17.41 1.43 -32.97
N GLY A 228 -16.95 2.68 -32.95
CA GLY A 228 -17.37 3.71 -33.91
C GLY A 228 -16.81 3.52 -35.32
N ASN A 229 -15.76 2.70 -35.48
CA ASN A 229 -15.14 2.38 -36.76
C ASN A 229 -15.69 1.07 -37.34
N GLU A 230 -15.92 0.04 -36.51
CA GLU A 230 -16.61 -1.20 -36.88
C GLU A 230 -18.03 -0.93 -37.43
N ASN A 231 -18.79 -0.06 -36.76
CA ASN A 231 -20.12 0.36 -37.22
C ASN A 231 -20.09 1.27 -38.46
N ARG A 232 -18.92 1.70 -38.91
CA ARG A 232 -18.78 2.53 -40.11
C ARG A 232 -18.37 1.69 -41.33
N ASP A 233 -17.66 0.59 -41.09
CA ASP A 233 -17.26 -0.38 -42.11
C ASP A 233 -18.38 -1.39 -42.45
N GLU A 234 -19.40 -1.55 -41.60
CA GLU A 234 -20.62 -2.35 -41.91
C GLU A 234 -21.66 -1.62 -42.79
N PHE A 235 -21.50 -0.31 -43.04
CA PHE A 235 -22.46 0.53 -43.78
C PHE A 235 -21.90 1.13 -45.09
N VAL A 236 -20.77 0.62 -45.59
CA VAL A 236 -20.18 0.95 -46.90
C VAL A 236 -20.16 -0.31 -47.78
#